data_AF-A0A966HWQ3-F1
#
_entry.id   AF-A0A966HWQ3-F1
#
_cell.length_a   1.000
_cell.length_b   1.000
_cell.length_c   1.000
_cell.angle_alpha   90.00
_cell.angle_beta   90.00
_cell.angle_gamma   90.00
#
_symmetry.space_group_name_H-M   'P 1'
#
loop_
_entity.id
_entity.type
_entity.pdbx_description
1 polymer ?
#
loop_
_entity_poly.entity_id
_entity_poly.type
_entity_poly.pdbx_seq_one_letter_code
_entity_poly.pdbx_strand_id
1 'polypeptide(L)'
;PKRSTVLVAKLIAASLAGLVIQLFSFIFAITSGFIALTFFEPHAPVPAELLFKVFRASAISGLVLGIVGVGLGALVKNQIAAVTGAVIWTLIVEGLVVAFVESIGKYLPAGAITGLVDVDFGENDFNFSMENYLTPGPATLVLLGYAALFSLIAMRTTLRRDLD
;
A
#
# COMPACT_ATOMS: atom_id res chain seq x y z
N PRO A 1 -29.48 14.14 6.58
CA PRO A 1 -28.29 13.32 6.96
C PRO A 1 -27.01 14.17 7.01
N LYS A 2 -26.23 14.10 8.09
CA LYS A 2 -24.98 14.88 8.22
C LYS A 2 -23.97 14.37 7.19
N ARG A 3 -23.49 15.23 6.28
CA ARG A 3 -22.65 14.85 5.11
C ARG A 3 -21.32 14.20 5.51
N SER A 4 -20.80 14.55 6.69
CA SER A 4 -19.60 13.91 7.27
C SER A 4 -19.82 12.43 7.62
N THR A 5 -21.02 12.04 8.07
CA THR A 5 -21.32 10.64 8.43
C THR A 5 -21.29 9.73 7.21
N VAL A 6 -21.81 10.18 6.07
CA VAL A 6 -21.81 9.43 4.81
C VAL A 6 -20.38 9.23 4.29
N LEU A 7 -19.55 10.26 4.40
CA LEU A 7 -18.15 10.18 3.99
C LEU A 7 -17.36 9.22 4.87
N VAL A 8 -17.51 9.28 6.21
CA VAL A 8 -16.84 8.34 7.13
C VAL A 8 -17.26 6.91 6.83
N ALA A 9 -18.55 6.66 6.60
CA ALA A 9 -19.04 5.34 6.20
C ALA A 9 -18.39 4.85 4.89
N LYS A 10 -18.21 5.75 3.90
CA LYS A 10 -17.54 5.42 2.64
C LYS A 10 -16.05 5.08 2.84
N LEU A 11 -15.35 5.80 3.71
CA LEU A 11 -13.95 5.52 4.04
C LEU A 11 -13.80 4.17 4.75
N ILE A 12 -14.71 3.84 5.67
CA ILE A 12 -14.73 2.53 6.34
C ILE A 12 -15.05 1.42 5.34
N ALA A 13 -16.04 1.61 4.47
CA ALA A 13 -16.34 0.63 3.43
C ALA A 13 -15.15 0.42 2.48
N ALA A 14 -14.44 1.51 2.13
CA ALA A 14 -13.25 1.47 1.29
C ALA A 14 -12.09 0.71 1.94
N SER A 15 -11.82 0.98 3.23
CA SER A 15 -10.76 0.28 3.96
C SER A 15 -11.07 -1.21 4.08
N LEU A 16 -12.31 -1.58 4.40
CA LEU A 16 -12.74 -2.97 4.48
C LEU A 16 -12.64 -3.68 3.12
N ALA A 17 -13.04 -3.02 2.03
CA ALA A 17 -12.90 -3.57 0.69
C ALA A 17 -11.42 -3.80 0.33
N GLY A 18 -10.55 -2.84 0.62
CA GLY A 18 -9.11 -2.96 0.41
C GLY A 18 -8.49 -4.09 1.25
N LEU A 19 -8.91 -4.23 2.51
CA LEU A 19 -8.50 -5.34 3.38
C LEU A 19 -8.87 -6.70 2.77
N VAL A 20 -10.11 -6.87 2.33
CA VAL A 20 -10.58 -8.14 1.73
C VAL A 20 -9.74 -8.49 0.51
N ILE A 21 -9.54 -7.54 -0.41
CA ILE A 21 -8.73 -7.75 -1.62
C ILE A 21 -7.30 -8.18 -1.25
N GLN A 22 -6.69 -7.50 -0.27
CA GLN A 22 -5.32 -7.77 0.12
C GLN A 22 -5.16 -9.11 0.86
N LEU A 23 -6.19 -9.54 1.62
CA LEU A 23 -6.23 -10.87 2.21
C LEU A 23 -6.32 -11.98 1.15
N PHE A 24 -7.13 -11.77 0.10
CA PHE A 24 -7.12 -12.69 -1.05
C PHE A 24 -5.74 -12.73 -1.70
N SER A 25 -5.15 -11.57 -1.98
CA SER A 25 -3.80 -11.50 -2.57
C SER A 25 -2.76 -12.23 -1.72
N PHE A 26 -2.81 -12.08 -0.39
CA PHE A 26 -1.95 -12.80 0.55
C PHE A 26 -2.13 -14.32 0.43
N ILE A 27 -3.36 -14.83 0.44
CA ILE A 27 -3.61 -16.28 0.34
C ILE A 27 -3.04 -16.83 -0.98
N PHE A 28 -3.28 -16.15 -2.10
CA PHE A 28 -2.75 -16.57 -3.39
C PHE A 28 -1.21 -16.50 -3.45
N ALA A 29 -0.61 -15.44 -2.91
CA ALA A 29 0.84 -15.28 -2.86
C ALA A 29 1.53 -16.35 -2.01
N ILE A 30 0.97 -16.67 -0.83
CA ILE A 30 1.50 -17.74 0.02
C ILE A 30 1.32 -19.11 -0.63
N THR A 31 0.14 -19.36 -1.21
CA THR A 31 -0.13 -20.64 -1.90
C THR A 31 0.83 -20.84 -3.08
N SER A 32 1.02 -19.82 -3.92
CA SER A 32 1.96 -19.90 -5.03
C SER A 32 3.41 -20.03 -4.55
N GLY A 33 3.77 -19.33 -3.46
CA GLY A 33 5.09 -19.44 -2.82
C GLY A 33 5.39 -20.86 -2.36
N PHE A 34 4.46 -21.50 -1.63
CA PHE A 34 4.63 -22.89 -1.21
C PHE A 34 4.73 -23.85 -2.40
N ILE A 35 3.92 -23.66 -3.44
CA ILE A 35 4.02 -24.47 -4.67
C ILE A 35 5.40 -24.29 -5.30
N ALA A 36 5.89 -23.07 -5.43
CA ALA A 36 7.21 -22.80 -6.01
C ALA A 36 8.35 -23.48 -5.22
N LEU A 37 8.29 -23.46 -3.88
CA LEU A 37 9.30 -24.10 -3.03
C LEU A 37 9.41 -25.61 -3.29
N THR A 38 8.32 -26.28 -3.70
CA THR A 38 8.37 -27.71 -4.07
C THR A 38 9.20 -28.01 -5.31
N PHE A 39 9.45 -27.01 -6.17
CA PHE A 39 10.24 -27.18 -7.40
C PHE A 39 11.72 -26.80 -7.23
N PHE A 40 12.08 -26.08 -6.18
CA PHE A 40 13.42 -25.52 -5.99
C PHE A 40 13.99 -25.93 -4.61
N GLU A 41 14.56 -27.13 -4.54
CA GLU A 41 15.35 -27.58 -3.39
C GLU A 41 16.85 -27.34 -3.60
N PRO A 42 17.62 -26.92 -2.57
CA PRO A 42 17.18 -26.58 -1.22
C PRO A 42 16.66 -25.13 -1.12
N HIS A 43 15.59 -24.94 -0.35
CA HIS A 43 15.03 -23.62 -0.08
C HIS A 43 15.21 -23.20 1.38
N ALA A 44 15.13 -21.89 1.65
CA ALA A 44 15.16 -21.36 3.00
C ALA A 44 13.94 -21.85 3.83
N PRO A 45 14.07 -21.99 5.16
CA PRO A 45 12.95 -22.27 6.03
C PRO A 45 11.89 -21.15 5.94
N VAL A 46 10.61 -21.52 6.01
CA VAL A 46 9.48 -20.57 6.08
C VAL A 46 8.95 -20.55 7.52
N PRO A 47 9.51 -19.71 8.41
CA PRO A 47 9.05 -19.64 9.80
C PRO A 47 7.66 -19.00 9.88
N ALA A 48 6.89 -19.41 10.89
CA ALA A 48 5.57 -18.84 11.16
C ALA A 48 5.63 -17.32 11.40
N GLU A 49 6.74 -16.82 11.95
CA GLU A 49 6.97 -15.38 12.13
C GLU A 49 6.97 -14.63 10.80
N LEU A 50 7.63 -15.15 9.76
CA LEU A 50 7.65 -14.55 8.43
C LEU A 50 6.23 -14.47 7.85
N LEU A 51 5.46 -15.56 7.97
CA LEU A 51 4.06 -15.59 7.52
C LEU A 51 3.22 -14.52 8.26
N PHE A 52 3.43 -14.36 9.56
CA PHE A 52 2.75 -13.34 10.35
C PHE A 52 3.16 -11.92 9.95
N LYS A 53 4.45 -11.68 9.67
CA LYS A 53 4.96 -10.39 9.15
C LYS A 53 4.32 -10.02 7.80
N VAL A 54 4.22 -10.98 6.87
CA VAL A 54 3.61 -10.76 5.56
C VAL A 54 2.09 -10.55 5.69
N PHE A 55 1.43 -11.31 6.58
CA PHE A 55 0.01 -11.15 6.87
C PHE A 55 -0.32 -9.76 7.43
N ARG A 56 0.39 -9.31 8.48
CA ARG A 56 0.15 -7.96 9.06
C ARG A 56 0.38 -6.86 8.03
N ALA A 57 1.42 -6.99 7.20
CA ALA A 57 1.76 -6.00 6.18
C ALA A 57 0.68 -5.94 5.09
N SER A 58 0.16 -7.10 4.69
CA SER A 58 -0.98 -7.23 3.78
C SER A 58 -2.23 -6.60 4.38
N ALA A 59 -2.57 -6.89 5.64
CA ALA A 59 -3.76 -6.33 6.27
C ALA A 59 -3.70 -4.79 6.38
N ILE A 60 -2.57 -4.25 6.85
CA ILE A 60 -2.38 -2.80 7.02
C ILE A 60 -2.38 -2.09 5.66
N SER A 61 -1.62 -2.59 4.69
CA SER A 61 -1.55 -1.98 3.36
C SER A 61 -2.91 -2.02 2.66
N GLY A 62 -3.68 -3.10 2.78
CA GLY A 62 -5.04 -3.20 2.24
C GLY A 62 -5.98 -2.15 2.81
N LEU A 63 -5.99 -1.95 4.14
CA LEU A 63 -6.81 -0.93 4.79
C LEU A 63 -6.48 0.49 4.30
N VAL A 64 -5.19 0.81 4.22
CA VAL A 64 -4.70 2.14 3.81
C VAL A 64 -4.98 2.39 2.33
N LEU A 65 -4.60 1.46 1.46
CA LEU A 65 -4.74 1.61 0.01
C LEU A 65 -6.20 1.65 -0.42
N GLY A 66 -7.10 0.97 0.30
CA GLY A 66 -8.54 1.09 0.10
C GLY A 66 -9.02 2.54 0.25
N ILE A 67 -8.57 3.22 1.32
CA ILE A 67 -8.88 4.64 1.57
C ILE A 67 -8.27 5.53 0.49
N VAL A 68 -6.99 5.32 0.16
CA VAL A 68 -6.28 6.12 -0.85
C VAL A 68 -6.94 5.98 -2.22
N GLY A 69 -7.28 4.76 -2.63
CA GLY A 69 -7.93 4.49 -3.93
C GLY A 69 -9.28 5.19 -4.06
N VAL A 70 -10.12 5.13 -3.01
CA VAL A 70 -11.41 5.84 -3.02
C VAL A 70 -11.23 7.36 -2.95
N GLY A 71 -10.25 7.86 -2.21
CA GLY A 71 -9.92 9.29 -2.18
C GLY A 71 -9.48 9.80 -3.55
N LEU A 72 -8.60 9.07 -4.23
CA LEU A 72 -8.13 9.41 -5.58
C LEU A 72 -9.27 9.35 -6.60
N GLY A 73 -10.08 8.30 -6.58
CA GLY A 73 -11.23 8.15 -7.48
C GLY A 73 -12.33 9.20 -7.24
N ALA A 74 -12.46 9.72 -6.02
CA ALA A 74 -13.36 10.83 -5.73
C ALA A 74 -12.81 12.20 -6.21
N LEU A 75 -11.49 12.35 -6.25
CA LEU A 75 -10.83 13.59 -6.65
C LEU A 75 -10.81 13.78 -8.17
N VAL A 76 -10.54 12.69 -8.90
CA VAL A 76 -10.39 12.70 -10.37
C VAL A 76 -11.71 12.36 -11.05
N LYS A 77 -12.25 13.30 -11.84
CA LYS A 77 -13.55 13.14 -12.53
C LYS A 77 -13.55 12.03 -13.59
N ASN A 78 -12.41 11.81 -14.24
CA ASN A 78 -12.27 10.78 -15.27
C ASN A 78 -11.67 9.51 -14.64
N GLN A 79 -12.47 8.46 -14.53
CA GLN A 79 -12.05 7.18 -13.94
C GLN A 79 -10.84 6.57 -14.66
N ILE A 80 -10.81 6.64 -15.99
CA ILE A 80 -9.69 6.14 -16.79
C ILE A 80 -8.43 6.92 -16.42
N ALA A 81 -8.51 8.24 -16.33
CA ALA A 81 -7.37 9.06 -15.92
C ALA A 81 -6.91 8.77 -14.48
N ALA A 82 -7.85 8.50 -13.56
CA ALA A 82 -7.54 8.16 -12.18
C ALA A 82 -6.74 6.85 -12.09
N VAL A 83 -7.23 5.81 -12.77
CA VAL A 83 -6.60 4.48 -12.78
C VAL A 83 -5.27 4.54 -13.52
N THR A 84 -5.23 5.11 -14.73
CA THR A 84 -3.99 5.24 -15.50
C THR A 84 -2.95 6.07 -14.77
N GLY A 85 -3.35 7.17 -14.11
CA GLY A 85 -2.47 7.99 -13.30
C GLY A 85 -1.88 7.22 -12.11
N ALA A 86 -2.71 6.44 -11.40
CA ALA A 86 -2.24 5.59 -10.30
C ALA A 86 -1.24 4.52 -10.79
N VAL A 87 -1.52 3.88 -11.93
CA VAL A 87 -0.64 2.88 -12.52
C VAL A 87 0.69 3.49 -12.95
N ILE A 88 0.66 4.62 -13.66
CA ILE A 88 1.88 5.35 -14.07
C ILE A 88 2.68 5.78 -12.84
N TRP A 89 2.01 6.27 -11.80
CA TRP A 89 2.66 6.66 -10.56
C TRP A 89 3.44 5.49 -9.94
N THR A 90 2.77 4.38 -9.70
CA THR A 90 3.36 3.22 -9.02
C THR A 90 4.43 2.52 -9.86
N LEU A 91 4.24 2.40 -11.17
CA LEU A 91 5.14 1.63 -12.02
C LEU A 91 6.31 2.43 -12.59
N ILE A 92 6.14 3.74 -12.80
CA ILE A 92 7.13 4.57 -13.49
C ILE A 92 7.63 5.66 -12.55
N VAL A 93 6.74 6.50 -12.04
CA VAL A 93 7.16 7.73 -11.33
C VAL A 93 7.90 7.39 -10.04
N GLU A 94 7.38 6.48 -9.21
CA GLU A 94 8.09 6.09 -7.99
C GLU A 94 9.45 5.47 -8.31
N GLY A 95 9.52 4.57 -9.29
CA GLY A 95 10.78 3.95 -9.72
C GLY A 95 11.82 4.98 -10.16
N LEU A 96 11.41 6.00 -10.93
CA LEU A 96 12.28 7.10 -11.33
C LEU A 96 12.71 7.95 -10.14
N VAL A 97 11.80 8.28 -9.21
CA VAL A 97 12.15 9.06 -8.01
C VAL A 97 13.17 8.31 -7.16
N VAL A 98 13.01 7.00 -6.97
CA VAL A 98 13.98 6.17 -6.26
C VAL A 98 15.32 6.16 -6.98
N ALA A 99 15.32 6.04 -8.32
CA ALA A 99 16.54 6.00 -9.10
C ALA A 99 17.36 7.30 -9.03
N PHE A 100 16.69 8.46 -8.94
CA PHE A 100 17.37 9.75 -8.85
C PHE A 100 17.61 10.23 -7.42
N VAL A 101 16.75 9.84 -6.49
CA VAL A 101 16.77 10.27 -5.08
C VAL A 101 16.37 9.11 -4.16
N GLU A 102 17.30 8.17 -3.99
CA GLU A 102 17.12 6.95 -3.20
C GLU A 102 16.61 7.24 -1.78
N SER A 103 17.09 8.31 -1.15
CA SER A 103 16.74 8.69 0.22
C SER A 103 15.25 8.97 0.45
N ILE A 104 14.51 9.35 -0.60
CA ILE A 104 13.07 9.63 -0.53
C ILE A 104 12.25 8.35 -0.74
N GLY A 105 12.81 7.34 -1.41
CA GLY A 105 12.12 6.13 -1.81
C GLY A 105 11.37 5.43 -0.68
N LYS A 106 11.95 5.41 0.51
CA LYS A 106 11.36 4.80 1.71
C LYS A 106 10.09 5.47 2.23
N TYR A 107 9.86 6.73 1.87
CA TYR A 107 8.65 7.47 2.25
C TYR A 107 7.55 7.40 1.17
N LEU A 108 7.87 6.90 -0.03
CA LEU A 108 6.87 6.70 -1.08
C LEU A 108 5.91 5.57 -0.71
N PRO A 109 4.67 5.57 -1.24
CA PRO A 109 3.69 4.52 -1.00
C PRO A 109 4.24 3.10 -1.19
N ALA A 110 4.91 2.79 -2.31
CA ALA A 110 5.46 1.45 -2.50
C ALA A 110 6.59 1.14 -1.52
N GLY A 111 7.49 2.10 -1.28
CA GLY A 111 8.59 1.92 -0.31
C GLY A 111 8.10 1.70 1.12
N ALA A 112 7.05 2.42 1.54
CA ALA A 112 6.44 2.23 2.85
C ALA A 112 5.71 0.88 2.96
N ILE A 113 5.06 0.40 1.89
CA ILE A 113 4.47 -0.95 1.86
C ILE A 113 5.55 -2.02 1.99
N THR A 114 6.67 -1.88 1.27
CA THR A 114 7.81 -2.79 1.38
C THR A 114 8.38 -2.80 2.81
N GLY A 115 8.50 -1.62 3.43
CA GLY A 115 8.94 -1.48 4.82
C GLY A 115 8.04 -2.16 5.86
N LEU A 116 6.74 -2.36 5.58
CA LEU A 116 5.83 -3.10 6.49
C LEU A 116 6.17 -4.59 6.58
N VAL A 117 6.59 -5.17 5.46
CA VAL A 117 6.85 -6.61 5.36
C VAL A 117 8.09 -6.97 6.17
N ASP A 118 9.10 -6.08 6.18
CA ASP A 118 10.30 -6.21 7.03
C ASP A 118 10.95 -7.58 6.87
N VAL A 119 11.16 -7.94 5.60
CA VAL A 119 11.83 -9.17 5.19
C VAL A 119 13.26 -8.79 4.83
N ASP A 120 14.17 -9.21 5.69
CA ASP A 120 15.60 -9.14 5.41
C ASP A 120 15.96 -10.29 4.47
N PHE A 121 16.29 -9.94 3.23
CA PHE A 121 16.74 -10.90 2.22
C PHE A 121 18.27 -11.16 2.31
N GLY A 122 18.96 -10.62 3.32
CA GLY A 122 20.43 -10.70 3.46
C GLY A 122 21.17 -9.75 2.52
N GLU A 123 22.50 -9.86 2.48
CA GLU A 123 23.31 -9.17 1.46
C GLU A 123 22.97 -9.73 0.07
N ASN A 124 22.49 -8.86 -0.82
CA ASN A 124 22.18 -9.19 -2.21
C ASN A 124 22.92 -8.19 -3.11
N ASP A 125 23.44 -8.66 -4.25
CA ASP A 125 24.16 -7.83 -5.23
C ASP A 125 23.35 -6.64 -5.79
N PHE A 126 22.04 -6.62 -5.54
CA PHE A 126 21.11 -5.59 -5.99
C PHE A 126 20.82 -4.49 -4.93
N ASN A 127 21.52 -4.47 -3.79
CA ASN A 127 21.36 -3.48 -2.71
C ASN A 127 19.92 -3.34 -2.18
N PHE A 128 19.17 -4.44 -2.10
CA PHE A 128 17.89 -4.51 -1.39
C PHE A 128 18.09 -4.57 0.14
N SER A 129 18.95 -3.70 0.66
CA SER A 129 19.30 -3.64 2.08
C SER A 129 18.14 -3.03 2.87
N MET A 130 17.70 -3.71 3.94
CA MET A 130 16.61 -3.20 4.79
C MET A 130 16.95 -1.87 5.47
N GLU A 131 18.24 -1.51 5.58
CA GLU A 131 18.69 -0.16 5.99
C GLU A 131 18.11 0.97 5.14
N ASN A 132 17.76 0.68 3.88
CA ASN A 132 17.19 1.65 2.97
C ASN A 132 15.67 1.81 3.12
N TYR A 133 14.99 0.96 3.89
CA TYR A 133 13.55 0.99 4.11
C TYR A 133 13.17 1.40 5.53
N LEU A 134 11.96 1.92 5.69
CA LEU A 134 11.44 2.25 7.02
C LEU A 134 11.10 0.96 7.76
N THR A 135 11.37 0.94 9.07
CA THR A 135 10.86 -0.12 9.94
C THR A 135 9.32 -0.11 9.96
N PRO A 136 8.67 -1.25 10.30
CA PRO A 136 7.22 -1.38 10.21
C PRO A 136 6.40 -0.29 10.92
N GLY A 137 6.89 0.20 12.06
CA GLY A 137 6.22 1.25 12.83
C GLY A 137 6.14 2.57 12.06
N PRO A 138 7.28 3.21 11.74
CA PRO A 138 7.35 4.40 10.89
C PRO A 138 6.66 4.22 9.53
N ALA A 139 6.81 3.07 8.88
CA ALA A 139 6.15 2.77 7.61
C ALA A 139 4.61 2.83 7.73
N THR A 140 4.06 2.26 8.81
CA THR A 140 2.63 2.34 9.12
C THR A 140 2.18 3.79 9.30
N LEU A 141 2.95 4.61 10.02
CA LEU A 141 2.62 6.02 10.24
C LEU A 141 2.62 6.83 8.93
N VAL A 142 3.60 6.59 8.05
CA VAL A 142 3.65 7.24 6.73
C VAL A 142 2.40 6.88 5.91
N LEU A 143 2.03 5.60 5.88
CA LEU A 143 0.86 5.11 5.17
C LEU A 143 -0.45 5.68 5.73
N LEU A 144 -0.58 5.75 7.07
CA LEU A 144 -1.71 6.42 7.71
C LEU A 144 -1.74 7.92 7.39
N GLY A 145 -0.58 8.56 7.30
CA GLY A 145 -0.44 9.94 6.85
C GLY A 145 -0.99 10.15 5.43
N TYR A 146 -0.67 9.24 4.50
CA TYR A 146 -1.25 9.26 3.15
C TYR A 146 -2.76 9.07 3.18
N ALA A 147 -3.27 8.07 3.91
CA ALA A 147 -4.72 7.86 4.03
C ALA A 147 -5.42 9.11 4.60
N ALA A 148 -4.87 9.73 5.64
CA ALA A 148 -5.40 10.96 6.23
C ALA A 148 -5.38 12.13 5.24
N LEU A 149 -4.28 12.30 4.50
CA LEU A 149 -4.12 13.37 3.51
C LEU A 149 -5.13 13.22 2.36
N PHE A 150 -5.20 12.05 1.75
CA PHE A 150 -6.14 11.78 0.65
C PHE A 150 -7.59 11.88 1.12
N SER A 151 -7.89 11.38 2.32
CA SER A 151 -9.21 11.54 2.94
C SER A 151 -9.56 13.02 3.12
N LEU A 152 -8.68 13.83 3.72
CA LEU A 152 -8.90 15.26 3.97
C LEU A 152 -9.13 16.05 2.67
N ILE A 153 -8.32 15.77 1.64
CA ILE A 153 -8.44 16.40 0.31
C ILE A 153 -9.78 16.04 -0.33
N ALA A 154 -10.17 14.76 -0.26
CA ALA A 154 -11.48 14.31 -0.74
C ALA A 154 -12.61 15.02 0.02
N MET A 155 -12.55 15.14 1.35
CA MET A 155 -13.60 15.83 2.13
C MET A 155 -13.75 17.28 1.69
N ARG A 156 -12.62 18.01 1.58
CA ARG A 156 -12.66 19.44 1.23
C ARG A 156 -13.21 19.67 -0.17
N THR A 157 -12.84 18.83 -1.13
CA THR A 157 -13.33 18.96 -2.51
C THR A 157 -14.79 18.56 -2.65
N THR A 158 -15.26 17.53 -1.95
CA THR A 158 -16.68 17.16 -1.95
C THR A 158 -17.55 18.19 -1.23
N LEU A 159 -17.11 18.72 -0.08
CA LEU A 159 -17.89 19.69 0.70
C LEU A 159 -18.01 21.05 0.00
N ARG A 160 -16.99 21.49 -0.74
CA ARG A 160 -17.04 22.76 -1.50
C ARG A 160 -17.89 22.68 -2.76
N ARG A 161 -18.08 21.48 -3.33
CA ARG A 161 -18.80 21.28 -4.61
C ARG A 161 -20.32 21.35 -4.50
N ASP A 162 -20.88 21.33 -3.29
CA ASP A 162 -22.32 21.44 -3.05
C ASP A 162 -22.76 22.86 -2.62
N LEU A 163 -21.85 23.85 -2.73
CA LEU A 163 -22.15 25.26 -2.44
C LEU A 163 -22.38 26.09 -3.72
N ASP A 164 -22.27 25.45 -4.89
CA ASP A 164 -22.61 25.99 -6.22
C ASP A 164 -23.81 25.22 -6.79
#